data_AF-A0A9E5ASM3-F1
#
_entry.id   AF-A0A9E5ASM3-F1
#
_cell.length_a   1.000
_cell.length_b   1.000
_cell.length_c   1.000
_cell.angle_alpha   90.00
_cell.angle_beta   90.00
_cell.angle_gamma   90.00
#
_symmetry.space_group_name_H-M   'P 1'
#
loop_
_entity.id
_entity.type
_entity.pdbx_description
1 polymer ?
#
loop_
_entity_poly.entity_id
_entity_poly.type
_entity_poly.pdbx_seq_one_letter_code
_entity_poly.pdbx_strand_id
1 'polypeptide(L)'
;MGIESSFSGSSPAIPLNIDSLNEKLKLYFHDITEPSLQKNKENYLANVKDSRELQALIRDYPDYFDLIFYTASDRVYSPAEVKVIAQNIRARNTEVVKNGKELKQRISDNPYATEDEYNVGLYREQLETQARDAVFELYKKGYRPTGSGFYDLLQGTQAIFLQAQGVNIDLIRTSLSSDIIVTENNGQIAIIFKPQSGATIQDLKAKWDNIAGLIPPNPIAEGGNSDNGIQGVKFRKNQDKLQEEKSGI
;
A
#
# COMPACT_ATOMS: atom_id res chain seq x y z
N MET A 1 15.24 -12.01 11.03
CA MET A 1 14.35 -12.98 11.69
C MET A 1 13.32 -13.44 10.68
N GLY A 2 13.56 -14.60 10.07
CA GLY A 2 12.60 -15.23 9.18
C GLY A 2 11.56 -15.95 10.01
N ILE A 3 10.28 -15.68 9.76
CA ILE A 3 9.20 -16.54 10.22
C ILE A 3 9.11 -17.65 9.17
N GLU A 4 9.73 -18.79 9.45
CA GLU A 4 9.43 -20.03 8.74
C GLU A 4 8.04 -20.48 9.18
N SER A 5 7.05 -20.16 8.37
CA SER A 5 5.68 -20.67 8.49
C SER A 5 5.66 -22.10 7.95
N SER A 6 5.87 -23.07 8.83
CA SER A 6 5.58 -24.48 8.59
C SER A 6 4.09 -24.77 8.80
N PHE A 7 3.24 -24.27 7.91
CA PHE A 7 1.83 -24.69 7.87
C PHE A 7 1.68 -25.96 7.03
N SER A 8 1.32 -27.05 7.69
CA SER A 8 1.03 -28.33 7.06
C SER A 8 -0.33 -28.33 6.34
N GLY A 9 -0.29 -28.53 5.02
CA GLY A 9 -1.06 -29.59 4.34
C GLY A 9 -2.58 -29.49 4.17
N SER A 10 -3.27 -28.41 4.55
CA SER A 10 -4.67 -28.21 4.15
C SER A 10 -4.85 -26.90 3.38
N SER A 11 -5.50 -26.95 2.22
CA SER A 11 -5.89 -25.73 1.52
C SER A 11 -6.71 -24.87 2.47
N PRO A 12 -6.42 -23.56 2.61
CA PRO A 12 -7.14 -22.72 3.53
C PRO A 12 -8.63 -22.77 3.20
N ALA A 13 -9.44 -23.22 4.16
CA ALA A 13 -10.88 -23.33 3.96
C ALA A 13 -11.47 -21.93 3.76
N ILE A 14 -12.21 -21.74 2.67
CA ILE A 14 -12.92 -20.48 2.40
C ILE A 14 -14.06 -20.37 3.41
N PRO A 15 -14.17 -19.28 4.20
CA PRO A 15 -15.28 -19.12 5.12
C PRO A 15 -16.56 -18.79 4.35
N LEU A 16 -17.49 -19.75 4.29
CA LEU A 16 -18.76 -19.64 3.55
C LEU A 16 -19.99 -19.62 4.45
N ASN A 17 -19.79 -19.71 5.77
CA ASN A 17 -20.84 -19.59 6.79
C ASN A 17 -20.30 -18.86 8.02
N ILE A 18 -21.20 -18.49 8.94
CA ILE A 18 -20.86 -17.68 10.10
C ILE A 18 -19.85 -18.37 11.03
N ASP A 19 -19.95 -19.70 11.20
CA ASP A 19 -19.07 -20.46 12.10
C ASP A 19 -17.64 -20.51 11.56
N SER A 20 -17.47 -20.90 10.31
CA SER A 20 -16.15 -20.91 9.63
C SER A 20 -15.53 -19.52 9.55
N LEU A 21 -16.36 -18.48 9.39
CA LEU A 21 -15.90 -17.10 9.38
C LEU A 21 -15.45 -16.65 10.78
N ASN A 22 -16.20 -16.98 11.83
CA ASN A 22 -15.80 -16.69 13.20
C ASN A 22 -14.46 -17.34 13.56
N GLU A 23 -14.26 -18.62 13.21
CA GLU A 23 -12.97 -19.29 13.44
C GLU A 23 -11.82 -18.59 12.70
N LYS A 24 -12.04 -18.18 11.45
CA LYS A 24 -11.02 -17.45 10.69
C LYS A 24 -10.74 -16.07 11.30
N LEU A 25 -11.76 -15.33 11.72
CA LEU A 25 -11.62 -13.98 12.28
C LEU A 25 -10.90 -13.95 13.63
N LYS A 26 -10.96 -15.02 14.43
CA LYS A 26 -10.18 -15.13 15.68
C LYS A 26 -8.67 -14.97 15.47
N LEU A 27 -8.18 -15.19 14.24
CA LEU A 27 -6.77 -15.00 13.89
C LEU A 27 -6.38 -13.52 13.70
N TYR A 28 -7.37 -12.64 13.49
CA TYR A 28 -7.15 -11.23 13.09
C TYR A 28 -7.75 -10.22 14.07
N PHE A 29 -8.72 -10.61 14.88
CA PHE A 29 -9.46 -9.73 15.77
C PHE A 29 -9.38 -10.19 17.22
N HIS A 30 -9.18 -9.25 18.14
CA HIS A 30 -9.16 -9.50 19.58
C HIS A 30 -10.55 -9.79 20.16
N ASP A 31 -11.60 -9.17 19.61
CA ASP A 31 -12.99 -9.40 19.98
C ASP A 31 -13.85 -9.52 18.73
N ILE A 32 -14.36 -10.73 18.49
CA ILE A 32 -15.25 -11.00 17.35
C ILE A 32 -16.73 -10.85 17.70
N THR A 33 -17.07 -10.47 18.93
CA THR A 33 -18.45 -10.34 19.43
C THR A 33 -18.99 -8.92 19.33
N GLU A 34 -18.17 -7.96 18.89
CA GLU A 34 -18.61 -6.59 18.67
C GLU A 34 -19.82 -6.53 17.72
N PRO A 35 -20.91 -5.84 18.10
CA PRO A 35 -22.11 -5.73 17.25
C PRO A 35 -21.85 -5.10 15.88
N SER A 36 -20.87 -4.18 15.81
CA SER A 36 -20.40 -3.57 14.56
C SER A 36 -19.87 -4.62 13.57
N LEU A 37 -19.22 -5.66 14.07
CA LEU A 37 -18.64 -6.73 13.27
C LEU A 37 -19.69 -7.70 12.73
N GLN A 38 -20.83 -7.84 13.41
CA GLN A 38 -21.91 -8.74 12.96
C GLN A 38 -22.42 -8.36 11.56
N LYS A 39 -22.69 -7.06 11.34
CA LYS A 39 -23.12 -6.57 10.03
C LYS A 39 -22.05 -6.77 8.96
N ASN A 40 -20.78 -6.58 9.32
CA ASN A 40 -19.65 -6.81 8.43
C ASN A 40 -19.55 -8.29 8.01
N LYS A 41 -19.75 -9.23 8.95
CA LYS A 41 -19.78 -10.67 8.66
C LYS A 41 -20.91 -11.03 7.69
N GLU A 42 -22.10 -10.48 7.90
CA GLU A 42 -23.26 -10.71 7.03
C GLU A 42 -23.02 -10.20 5.61
N ASN A 43 -22.52 -8.96 5.48
CA ASN A 43 -22.13 -8.39 4.19
C ASN A 43 -21.05 -9.23 3.48
N TYR A 44 -20.01 -9.63 4.21
CA TYR A 44 -18.96 -10.49 3.69
C TYR A 44 -19.53 -11.81 3.15
N LEU A 45 -20.37 -12.50 3.94
CA LEU A 45 -20.94 -13.79 3.53
C LEU A 45 -21.84 -13.62 2.29
N ALA A 46 -22.63 -12.55 2.22
CA ALA A 46 -23.45 -12.24 1.06
C ALA A 46 -22.60 -12.02 -0.20
N ASN A 47 -21.47 -11.32 -0.08
CA ASN A 47 -20.58 -11.05 -1.21
C ASN A 47 -19.78 -12.29 -1.65
N VAL A 48 -19.33 -13.13 -0.71
CA VAL A 48 -18.45 -14.25 -1.00
C VAL A 48 -19.20 -15.50 -1.46
N LYS A 49 -20.39 -15.77 -0.91
CA LYS A 49 -21.13 -17.02 -1.15
C LYS A 49 -21.36 -17.32 -2.63
N ASP A 50 -21.69 -16.29 -3.41
CA ASP A 50 -22.03 -16.44 -4.84
C ASP A 50 -20.95 -15.86 -5.77
N SER A 51 -19.81 -15.39 -5.23
CA SER A 51 -18.71 -14.82 -6.00
C SER A 51 -17.56 -15.80 -6.19
N ARG A 52 -17.41 -16.34 -7.40
CA ARG A 52 -16.25 -17.17 -7.76
C ARG A 52 -14.94 -16.38 -7.66
N GLU A 53 -14.98 -15.09 -7.95
CA GLU A 53 -13.84 -14.19 -7.94
C GLU A 53 -13.27 -13.98 -6.53
N LEU A 54 -14.14 -13.69 -5.55
CA LEU A 54 -13.73 -13.52 -4.15
C LEU A 54 -13.33 -14.86 -3.52
N GLN A 55 -14.05 -15.95 -3.82
CA GLN A 55 -13.67 -17.28 -3.37
C GLN A 55 -12.28 -17.68 -3.88
N ALA A 56 -11.98 -17.40 -5.15
CA ALA A 56 -10.64 -17.62 -5.70
C ALA A 56 -9.58 -16.77 -4.99
N LEU A 57 -9.87 -15.48 -4.74
CA LEU A 57 -8.95 -14.62 -4.00
C LEU A 57 -8.61 -15.14 -2.60
N ILE A 58 -9.61 -15.57 -1.84
CA ILE A 58 -9.42 -16.09 -0.48
C ILE A 58 -8.58 -17.36 -0.49
N ARG A 59 -8.83 -18.26 -1.45
CA ARG A 59 -8.09 -19.51 -1.61
C ARG A 59 -6.65 -19.26 -2.04
N ASP A 60 -6.46 -18.39 -3.02
CA ASP A 60 -5.16 -18.19 -3.67
C ASP A 60 -4.26 -17.24 -2.85
N TYR A 61 -4.84 -16.39 -2.00
CA TYR A 61 -4.14 -15.39 -1.18
C TYR A 61 -4.63 -15.38 0.29
N PRO A 62 -4.42 -16.47 1.04
CA PRO A 62 -4.94 -16.61 2.41
C PRO A 62 -4.35 -15.60 3.40
N ASP A 63 -3.15 -15.09 3.14
CA ASP A 63 -2.48 -14.08 3.97
C ASP A 63 -3.11 -12.68 3.84
N TYR A 64 -3.95 -12.47 2.84
CA TYR A 64 -4.68 -11.22 2.59
C TYR A 64 -6.14 -11.28 3.02
N PHE A 65 -6.48 -12.29 3.82
CA PHE A 65 -7.85 -12.50 4.24
C PHE A 65 -8.42 -11.29 4.99
N ASP A 66 -7.63 -10.63 5.82
CA ASP A 66 -8.03 -9.41 6.53
C ASP A 66 -8.43 -8.29 5.56
N LEU A 67 -7.59 -8.00 4.56
CA LEU A 67 -7.86 -6.99 3.54
C LEU A 67 -9.10 -7.36 2.71
N ILE A 68 -9.23 -8.63 2.31
CA ILE A 68 -10.39 -9.13 1.58
C ILE A 68 -11.65 -8.98 2.44
N PHE A 69 -11.57 -9.35 3.73
CA PHE A 69 -12.68 -9.26 4.66
C PHE A 69 -13.14 -7.82 4.83
N TYR A 70 -12.24 -6.89 5.17
CA TYR A 70 -12.60 -5.47 5.33
C TYR A 70 -13.21 -4.89 4.06
N THR A 71 -12.61 -5.18 2.90
CA THR A 71 -13.09 -4.68 1.62
C THR A 71 -14.48 -5.25 1.27
N ALA A 72 -14.67 -6.55 1.46
CA ALA A 72 -15.92 -7.26 1.13
C ALA A 72 -17.00 -7.14 2.22
N SER A 73 -16.74 -6.49 3.36
CA SER A 73 -17.70 -6.41 4.47
C SER A 73 -18.35 -5.04 4.65
N ASP A 74 -17.88 -4.00 3.96
CA ASP A 74 -18.42 -2.64 4.07
C ASP A 74 -19.93 -2.59 3.70
N ARG A 75 -20.32 -3.22 2.59
CA ARG A 75 -21.71 -3.39 2.18
C ARG A 75 -21.89 -4.57 1.24
N VAL A 76 -23.13 -4.89 0.90
CA VAL A 76 -23.43 -5.82 -0.20
C VAL A 76 -23.17 -5.13 -1.54
N TYR A 77 -22.36 -5.76 -2.38
CA TYR A 77 -21.94 -5.26 -3.68
C TYR A 77 -22.67 -5.96 -4.81
N SER A 78 -22.85 -5.26 -5.93
CA SER A 78 -23.27 -5.90 -7.18
C SER A 78 -22.18 -6.83 -7.74
N PRO A 79 -22.53 -7.82 -8.58
CA PRO A 79 -21.54 -8.70 -9.21
C PRO A 79 -20.45 -7.95 -9.99
N ALA A 80 -20.80 -6.82 -10.62
CA ALA A 80 -19.84 -5.98 -11.35
C ALA A 80 -18.83 -5.31 -10.40
N GLU A 81 -19.29 -4.78 -9.28
CA GLU A 81 -18.43 -4.18 -8.25
C GLU A 81 -17.50 -5.23 -7.62
N VAL A 82 -18.04 -6.42 -7.31
CA VAL A 82 -17.25 -7.54 -6.79
C VAL A 82 -16.11 -7.91 -7.74
N LYS A 83 -16.37 -7.90 -9.06
CA LYS A 83 -15.33 -8.16 -10.06
C LYS A 83 -14.23 -7.09 -10.05
N VAL A 84 -14.61 -5.81 -9.94
CA VAL A 84 -13.65 -4.69 -9.85
C VAL A 84 -12.80 -4.79 -8.59
N ILE A 85 -13.44 -5.00 -7.44
CA ILE A 85 -12.76 -5.22 -6.15
C ILE A 85 -11.74 -6.36 -6.29
N ALA A 86 -12.19 -7.48 -6.85
CA ALA A 86 -11.33 -8.64 -6.99
C ALA A 86 -10.13 -8.38 -7.90
N GLN A 87 -10.32 -7.65 -9.00
CA GLN A 87 -9.24 -7.23 -9.88
C GLN A 87 -8.22 -6.33 -9.17
N ASN A 88 -8.69 -5.34 -8.40
CA ASN A 88 -7.83 -4.41 -7.67
C ASN A 88 -6.99 -5.12 -6.60
N ILE A 89 -7.61 -6.04 -5.84
CA ILE A 89 -6.89 -6.86 -4.85
C ILE A 89 -5.82 -7.72 -5.53
N ARG A 90 -6.12 -8.36 -6.67
CA ARG A 90 -5.12 -9.15 -7.43
C ARG A 90 -3.95 -8.30 -7.91
N ALA A 91 -4.24 -7.11 -8.43
CA ALA A 91 -3.21 -6.19 -8.91
C ALA A 91 -2.27 -5.77 -7.76
N ARG A 92 -2.83 -5.31 -6.64
CA ARG A 92 -2.06 -4.95 -5.45
C ARG A 92 -1.22 -6.12 -4.92
N ASN A 93 -1.81 -7.30 -4.79
CA ASN A 93 -1.10 -8.45 -4.27
C ASN A 93 0.05 -8.90 -5.19
N THR A 94 -0.14 -8.81 -6.52
CA THR A 94 0.94 -9.08 -7.48
C THR A 94 2.12 -8.14 -7.26
N GLU A 95 1.86 -6.86 -7.02
CA GLU A 95 2.91 -5.88 -6.69
C GLU A 95 3.58 -6.18 -5.34
N VAL A 96 2.83 -6.54 -4.29
CA VAL A 96 3.44 -6.88 -2.99
C VAL A 96 4.32 -8.13 -3.09
N VAL A 97 3.87 -9.18 -3.78
CA VAL A 97 4.66 -10.41 -3.97
C VAL A 97 5.92 -10.11 -4.77
N LYS A 98 5.81 -9.32 -5.84
CA LYS A 98 6.94 -8.89 -6.66
C LYS A 98 7.95 -8.09 -5.83
N ASN A 99 7.49 -7.07 -5.12
CA ASN A 99 8.30 -6.25 -4.23
C ASN A 99 9.01 -7.07 -3.15
N GLY A 100 8.32 -8.03 -2.54
CA GLY A 100 8.92 -8.91 -1.54
C GLY A 100 10.08 -9.75 -2.10
N LYS A 101 9.99 -10.18 -3.36
CA LYS A 101 11.09 -10.88 -4.06
C LYS A 101 12.23 -9.92 -4.41
N GLU A 102 11.90 -8.79 -5.00
CA GLU A 102 12.89 -7.75 -5.36
C GLU A 102 13.66 -7.27 -4.12
N LEU A 103 12.98 -7.02 -3.00
CA LEU A 103 13.59 -6.58 -1.76
C LEU A 103 14.53 -7.63 -1.17
N LYS A 104 14.14 -8.91 -1.17
CA LYS A 104 15.02 -10.00 -0.73
C LYS A 104 16.28 -10.09 -1.58
N GLN A 105 16.12 -10.00 -2.90
CA GLN A 105 17.23 -10.01 -3.85
C GLN A 105 18.15 -8.80 -3.61
N ARG A 106 17.56 -7.59 -3.51
CA ARG A 106 18.28 -6.35 -3.20
C ARG A 106 19.13 -6.51 -1.95
N ILE A 107 18.55 -6.93 -0.82
CA ILE A 107 19.27 -7.08 0.45
C ILE A 107 20.40 -8.12 0.34
N SER A 108 20.18 -9.20 -0.41
CA SER A 108 21.20 -10.23 -0.66
C SER A 108 22.37 -9.69 -1.48
N ASP A 109 22.10 -8.95 -2.56
CA ASP A 109 23.11 -8.49 -3.50
C ASP A 109 23.85 -7.24 -2.99
N ASN A 110 23.11 -6.33 -2.36
CA ASN A 110 23.64 -5.12 -1.78
C ASN A 110 22.74 -4.72 -0.59
N PRO A 111 23.18 -4.87 0.66
CA PRO A 111 22.37 -4.45 1.81
C PRO A 111 22.51 -2.96 2.15
N TYR A 112 23.31 -2.19 1.42
CA TYR A 112 23.54 -0.78 1.71
C TYR A 112 22.57 0.10 0.95
N ALA A 113 21.87 0.97 1.67
CA ALA A 113 21.01 2.00 1.11
C ALA A 113 21.83 3.03 0.32
N THR A 114 21.26 3.51 -0.78
CA THR A 114 21.71 4.75 -1.42
C THR A 114 21.41 5.94 -0.52
N GLU A 115 22.01 7.10 -0.80
CA GLU A 115 21.74 8.34 -0.06
C GLU A 115 20.24 8.71 -0.09
N ASP A 116 19.61 8.66 -1.26
CA ASP A 116 18.18 8.88 -1.43
C ASP A 116 17.36 7.90 -0.57
N GLU A 117 17.69 6.60 -0.58
CA GLU A 117 16.99 5.57 0.22
C GLU A 117 17.18 5.77 1.73
N TYR A 118 18.38 6.16 2.16
CA TYR A 118 18.67 6.49 3.56
C TYR A 118 17.83 7.68 4.04
N ASN A 119 17.81 8.74 3.23
CA ASN A 119 17.13 9.97 3.57
C ASN A 119 15.60 9.82 3.54
N VAL A 120 15.06 9.07 2.57
CA VAL A 120 13.65 8.67 2.56
C VAL A 120 13.38 7.72 3.73
N GLY A 121 14.28 6.79 4.03
CA GLY A 121 14.15 5.82 5.13
C GLY A 121 13.54 4.48 4.71
N LEU A 122 13.75 4.06 3.46
CA LEU A 122 13.32 2.76 2.91
C LEU A 122 14.11 2.41 1.66
N TYR A 123 14.20 1.12 1.32
CA TYR A 123 14.65 0.69 -0.01
C TYR A 123 13.58 0.96 -1.06
N ARG A 124 13.99 1.27 -2.30
CA ARG A 124 13.05 1.49 -3.40
C ARG A 124 12.07 0.32 -3.58
N GLU A 125 12.54 -0.91 -3.37
CA GLU A 125 11.79 -2.16 -3.51
C GLU A 125 10.67 -2.32 -2.46
N GLN A 126 10.65 -1.49 -1.42
CA GLN A 126 9.53 -1.43 -0.46
C GLN A 126 8.33 -0.66 -1.00
N LEU A 127 8.47 0.07 -2.11
CA LEU A 127 7.39 0.79 -2.78
C LEU A 127 6.84 -0.01 -3.96
N GLU A 128 5.51 0.04 -4.15
CA GLU A 128 4.83 -0.51 -5.33
C GLU A 128 5.40 0.11 -6.61
N THR A 129 5.59 -0.71 -7.65
CA THR A 129 6.48 -0.32 -8.77
C THR A 129 5.97 0.87 -9.56
N GLN A 130 4.65 1.07 -9.62
CA GLN A 130 4.03 2.19 -10.31
C GLN A 130 4.24 3.53 -9.60
N ALA A 131 4.43 3.56 -8.28
CA ALA A 131 4.59 4.81 -7.52
C ALA A 131 6.06 5.12 -7.16
N ARG A 132 6.93 4.12 -7.27
CA ARG A 132 8.33 4.15 -6.82
C ARG A 132 9.09 5.39 -7.30
N ASP A 133 9.15 5.64 -8.60
CA ASP A 133 9.95 6.75 -9.14
C ASP A 133 9.36 8.12 -8.77
N ALA A 134 8.03 8.25 -8.82
CA ALA A 134 7.33 9.46 -8.42
C ALA A 134 7.58 9.85 -6.96
N VAL A 135 7.62 8.87 -6.04
CA VAL A 135 7.94 9.12 -4.63
C VAL A 135 9.34 9.74 -4.49
N PHE A 136 10.34 9.18 -5.16
CA PHE A 136 11.71 9.70 -5.10
C PHE A 136 11.85 11.05 -5.82
N GLU A 137 11.13 11.27 -6.91
CA GLU A 137 11.11 12.57 -7.60
C GLU A 137 10.51 13.66 -6.72
N LEU A 138 9.39 13.36 -6.05
CA LEU A 138 8.78 14.29 -5.08
C LEU A 138 9.72 14.55 -3.90
N TYR A 139 10.43 13.53 -3.41
CA TYR A 139 11.43 13.71 -2.37
C TYR A 139 12.55 14.67 -2.80
N LYS A 140 13.11 14.49 -4.00
CA LYS A 140 14.13 15.38 -4.59
C LYS A 140 13.66 16.82 -4.75
N LYS A 141 12.36 16.99 -5.02
CA LYS A 141 11.69 18.29 -5.07
C LYS A 141 11.43 18.90 -3.70
N GLY A 142 11.90 18.30 -2.61
CA GLY A 142 11.77 18.85 -1.26
C GLY A 142 10.43 18.52 -0.57
N TYR A 143 9.66 17.59 -1.12
CA TYR A 143 8.50 17.02 -0.43
C TYR A 143 8.93 15.88 0.51
N ARG A 144 8.01 15.48 1.39
CA ARG A 144 8.23 14.42 2.38
C ARG A 144 7.15 13.35 2.21
N PRO A 145 7.32 12.41 1.27
CA PRO A 145 6.34 11.35 1.06
C PRO A 145 6.25 10.43 2.28
N THR A 146 5.03 10.12 2.73
CA THR A 146 4.75 9.28 3.90
C THR A 146 4.02 7.98 3.56
N GLY A 147 3.60 7.81 2.30
CA GLY A 147 2.88 6.63 1.82
C GLY A 147 2.58 6.72 0.33
N SER A 148 2.38 5.58 -0.33
CA SER A 148 2.06 5.55 -1.76
C SER A 148 1.41 4.23 -2.19
N GLY A 149 0.77 4.21 -3.35
CA GLY A 149 0.30 3.00 -4.03
C GLY A 149 -1.23 2.91 -4.16
N PHE A 150 -1.74 1.68 -4.18
CA PHE A 150 -3.19 1.41 -4.12
C PHE A 150 -3.79 1.91 -2.80
N TYR A 151 -4.76 2.81 -2.88
CA TYR A 151 -5.38 3.43 -1.71
C TYR A 151 -6.78 2.85 -1.42
N ASP A 152 -7.77 3.16 -2.25
CA ASP A 152 -9.12 2.60 -2.13
C ASP A 152 -9.28 1.46 -3.14
N LEU A 153 -9.30 0.22 -2.66
CA LEU A 153 -9.45 -0.97 -3.51
C LEU A 153 -10.88 -1.15 -4.04
N LEU A 154 -11.87 -0.50 -3.46
CA LEU A 154 -13.25 -0.49 -3.99
C LEU A 154 -13.29 0.36 -5.26
N GLN A 155 -12.67 1.53 -5.21
CA GLN A 155 -12.63 2.47 -6.33
C GLN A 155 -11.43 2.26 -7.26
N GLY A 156 -10.44 1.48 -6.83
CA GLY A 156 -9.16 1.28 -7.51
C GLY A 156 -8.27 2.52 -7.49
N THR A 157 -8.45 3.45 -6.55
CA THR A 157 -7.69 4.71 -6.55
C THR A 157 -6.22 4.49 -6.21
N GLN A 158 -5.39 5.39 -6.74
CA GLN A 158 -3.98 5.52 -6.40
C GLN A 158 -3.79 6.76 -5.54
N ALA A 159 -2.89 6.69 -4.57
CA ALA A 159 -2.50 7.86 -3.78
C ALA A 159 -0.98 7.96 -3.56
N ILE A 160 -0.49 9.18 -3.42
CA ILE A 160 0.76 9.51 -2.73
C ILE A 160 0.42 10.48 -1.61
N PHE A 161 0.92 10.19 -0.41
CA PHE A 161 0.74 11.01 0.79
C PHE A 161 2.02 11.77 1.08
N LEU A 162 1.90 13.04 1.43
CA LEU A 162 3.00 13.93 1.79
C LEU A 162 2.73 14.54 3.18
N GLN A 163 3.77 14.80 3.94
CA GLN A 163 3.67 15.66 5.12
C GLN A 163 3.32 17.10 4.68
N ALA A 164 2.32 17.72 5.32
CA ALA A 164 1.85 19.06 4.95
C ALA A 164 2.76 20.19 5.46
N GLN A 165 3.55 19.93 6.50
CA GLN A 165 4.40 20.94 7.12
C GLN A 165 5.38 21.54 6.09
N GLY A 166 5.32 22.86 5.92
CA GLY A 166 6.19 23.58 4.98
C GLY A 166 5.83 23.37 3.51
N VAL A 167 4.64 22.84 3.19
CA VAL A 167 4.19 22.63 1.81
C VAL A 167 3.10 23.64 1.43
N ASN A 168 3.27 24.31 0.28
CA ASN A 168 2.20 25.07 -0.34
C ASN A 168 1.29 24.13 -1.15
N ILE A 169 0.13 23.76 -0.59
CA ILE A 169 -0.82 22.86 -1.27
C ILE A 169 -1.43 23.46 -2.54
N ASP A 170 -1.64 24.78 -2.59
CA ASP A 170 -2.26 25.41 -3.76
C ASP A 170 -1.30 25.41 -4.96
N LEU A 171 0.01 25.45 -4.70
CA LEU A 171 1.03 25.23 -5.73
C LEU A 171 0.89 23.83 -6.36
N ILE A 172 0.65 22.78 -5.55
CA ILE A 172 0.43 21.43 -6.06
C ILE A 172 -0.89 21.38 -6.86
N ARG A 173 -1.99 21.89 -6.30
CA ARG A 173 -3.32 21.89 -6.94
C ARG A 173 -3.30 22.56 -8.31
N THR A 174 -2.70 23.74 -8.40
CA THR A 174 -2.67 24.54 -9.63
C THR A 174 -1.75 23.95 -10.70
N SER A 175 -0.83 23.07 -10.32
CA SER A 175 0.09 22.39 -11.24
C SER A 175 -0.48 21.11 -11.85
N LEU A 176 -1.60 20.61 -11.33
CA LEU A 176 -2.18 19.32 -11.72
C LEU A 176 -3.51 19.49 -12.46
N SER A 177 -3.84 18.50 -13.28
CA SER A 177 -5.11 18.44 -13.99
C SER A 177 -6.29 18.19 -13.04
N SER A 178 -7.49 18.60 -13.43
CA SER A 178 -8.69 18.57 -12.57
C SER A 178 -9.19 17.17 -12.20
N ASP A 179 -8.70 16.12 -12.86
CA ASP A 179 -8.95 14.71 -12.52
C ASP A 179 -8.09 14.23 -11.33
N ILE A 180 -7.12 15.03 -10.87
CA ILE A 180 -6.30 14.74 -9.70
C ILE A 180 -6.87 15.48 -8.49
N ILE A 181 -7.21 14.73 -7.46
CA ILE A 181 -7.71 15.24 -6.19
C ILE A 181 -6.51 15.53 -5.29
N VAL A 182 -6.41 16.77 -4.80
CA VAL A 182 -5.38 17.17 -3.83
C VAL A 182 -6.06 17.73 -2.59
N THR A 183 -5.97 17.00 -1.48
CA THR A 183 -6.61 17.32 -0.21
C THR A 183 -5.60 17.37 0.91
N GLU A 184 -5.85 18.22 1.91
CA GLU A 184 -5.09 18.23 3.16
C GLU A 184 -6.01 17.81 4.30
N ASN A 185 -5.55 16.88 5.13
CA ASN A 185 -6.24 16.51 6.36
C ASN A 185 -5.21 16.12 7.42
N ASN A 186 -5.37 16.64 8.65
CA ASN A 186 -4.53 16.29 9.80
C ASN A 186 -3.01 16.37 9.55
N GLY A 187 -2.54 17.43 8.87
CA GLY A 187 -1.12 17.63 8.58
C GLY A 187 -0.55 16.70 7.50
N GLN A 188 -1.42 16.04 6.73
CA GLN A 188 -1.04 15.21 5.58
C GLN A 188 -1.76 15.71 4.32
N ILE A 189 -1.01 15.83 3.23
CA ILE A 189 -1.53 16.10 1.88
C ILE A 189 -1.66 14.75 1.16
N ALA A 190 -2.82 14.50 0.57
CA ALA A 190 -3.07 13.36 -0.29
C ALA A 190 -3.23 13.82 -1.74
N ILE A 191 -2.44 13.24 -2.64
CA ILE A 191 -2.57 13.38 -4.09
C ILE A 191 -3.18 12.09 -4.59
N ILE A 192 -4.40 12.15 -5.14
CA ILE A 192 -5.23 10.98 -5.43
C ILE A 192 -5.73 11.04 -6.86
N PHE A 193 -5.69 9.92 -7.59
CA PHE A 193 -6.42 9.79 -8.84
C PHE A 193 -7.11 8.43 -8.96
N LYS A 194 -8.17 8.40 -9.77
CA LYS A 194 -8.85 7.16 -10.15
C LYS A 194 -8.36 6.72 -11.53
N PRO A 195 -7.72 5.55 -11.67
CA PRO A 195 -7.31 5.04 -12.97
C PRO A 195 -8.50 4.82 -13.90
N GLN A 196 -8.24 4.88 -15.21
CA GLN A 196 -9.22 4.42 -16.18
C GLN A 196 -9.41 2.91 -16.07
N SER A 197 -10.60 2.43 -16.44
CA SER A 197 -10.90 1.00 -16.42
C SER A 197 -9.92 0.23 -17.29
N GLY A 198 -9.32 -0.82 -16.74
CA GLY A 198 -8.34 -1.64 -17.45
C GLY A 198 -6.92 -1.07 -17.49
N ALA A 199 -6.62 0.01 -16.77
CA ALA A 199 -5.27 0.54 -16.65
C ALA A 199 -4.28 -0.53 -16.14
N THR A 200 -3.16 -0.65 -16.84
CA THR A 200 -2.04 -1.53 -16.46
C THR A 200 -1.13 -0.84 -15.45
N ILE A 201 -0.26 -1.61 -14.77
CA ILE A 201 0.79 -1.05 -13.88
C ILE A 201 1.66 -0.02 -14.61
N GLN A 202 1.94 -0.23 -15.91
CA GLN A 202 2.70 0.72 -16.71
C GLN A 202 1.94 2.03 -16.96
N ASP A 203 0.62 1.96 -17.16
CA ASP A 203 -0.21 3.15 -17.31
C ASP A 203 -0.27 3.95 -16.00
N LEU A 204 -0.40 3.25 -14.87
CA LEU A 204 -0.35 3.87 -13.54
C LEU A 204 1.00 4.55 -13.30
N LYS A 205 2.09 3.89 -13.70
CA LYS A 205 3.44 4.45 -13.61
C LYS A 205 3.58 5.72 -14.43
N ALA A 206 3.19 5.68 -15.71
CA ALA A 206 3.27 6.83 -16.58
C ALA A 206 2.45 8.02 -16.03
N LYS A 207 1.28 7.75 -15.45
CA LYS A 207 0.46 8.77 -14.80
C LYS A 207 1.17 9.35 -13.57
N TRP A 208 1.77 8.51 -12.72
CA TRP A 208 2.53 8.96 -11.55
C TRP A 208 3.77 9.77 -11.91
N ASP A 209 4.55 9.32 -12.89
CA ASP A 209 5.72 10.02 -13.39
C ASP A 209 5.33 11.41 -13.94
N ASN A 210 4.22 11.50 -14.67
CA ASN A 210 3.68 12.77 -15.15
C ASN A 210 3.24 13.69 -14.00
N ILE A 211 2.49 13.17 -13.01
CA ILE A 211 2.06 13.95 -11.83
C ILE A 211 3.28 14.50 -11.09
N ALA A 212 4.26 13.64 -10.78
CA ALA A 212 5.47 14.06 -10.09
C ALA A 212 6.28 15.06 -10.93
N GLY A 213 6.32 14.91 -12.25
CA GLY A 213 6.97 15.84 -13.17
C GLY A 213 6.36 17.25 -13.16
N LEU A 214 5.02 17.34 -13.12
CA LEU A 214 4.28 18.60 -13.13
C LEU A 214 4.37 19.38 -11.82
N ILE A 215 4.50 18.69 -10.68
CA ILE A 215 4.60 19.35 -9.37
C ILE A 215 5.95 20.08 -9.31
N PRO A 216 5.99 21.40 -9.05
CA PRO A 216 7.24 22.14 -8.96
C PRO A 216 8.00 21.81 -7.66
N PRO A 217 9.28 22.16 -7.53
CA PRO A 217 10.00 22.05 -6.27
C PRO A 217 9.30 22.82 -5.13
N ASN A 218 9.31 22.25 -3.92
CA ASN A 218 8.83 22.90 -2.72
C ASN A 218 9.73 24.12 -2.40
N PRO A 219 9.21 25.35 -2.43
CA PRO A 219 10.03 26.55 -2.21
C PRO A 219 10.59 26.65 -0.78
N ILE A 220 10.00 25.92 0.17
CA ILE A 220 10.39 25.91 1.60
C ILE A 220 11.10 24.58 1.93
N ALA A 221 11.81 23.98 0.97
CA ALA A 221 12.50 22.72 1.19
C ALA A 221 13.51 22.84 2.35
N GLU A 222 13.11 22.38 3.54
CA GLU A 222 14.02 22.23 4.67
C GLU A 222 14.85 20.97 4.44
N GLY A 223 16.16 21.12 4.26
CA GLY A 223 17.10 20.00 4.19
C GLY A 223 16.97 19.15 5.47
N GLY A 224 16.51 17.92 5.32
CA GLY A 224 16.23 17.05 6.46
C GLY A 224 15.77 15.66 6.04
N ASN A 225 15.98 14.69 6.92
CA ASN A 225 15.52 13.32 6.72
C ASN A 225 14.00 13.30 6.59
N SER A 226 13.47 12.47 5.69
CA SER A 226 12.04 12.21 5.66
C SER A 226 11.64 11.48 6.94
N ASP A 227 10.67 12.06 7.66
CA ASP A 227 10.05 11.44 8.82
C ASP A 227 8.99 10.44 8.31
N ASN A 228 9.46 9.34 7.73
CA ASN A 228 8.64 8.13 7.51
C ASN A 228 8.31 7.42 8.85
N GLY A 229 8.13 8.21 9.91
CA GLY A 229 7.90 7.81 11.28
C GLY A 229 8.92 6.81 11.80
N ILE A 230 8.44 5.95 12.69
CA ILE A 230 9.23 4.91 13.36
C ILE A 230 9.89 3.97 12.35
N GLN A 231 9.28 3.72 11.18
CA GLN A 231 9.85 2.85 10.16
C GLN A 231 11.13 3.45 9.56
N GLY A 232 11.11 4.73 9.16
CA GLY A 232 12.29 5.40 8.64
C GLY A 232 13.43 5.50 9.65
N VAL A 233 13.09 5.74 10.93
CA VAL A 233 14.08 5.73 12.03
C VAL A 233 14.72 4.36 12.21
N LYS A 234 13.92 3.28 12.21
CA LYS A 234 14.44 1.91 12.31
C LYS A 234 15.30 1.55 11.11
N PHE A 235 14.90 1.96 9.91
CA PHE A 235 15.66 1.74 8.69
C PHE A 235 17.06 2.36 8.78
N ARG A 236 17.15 3.67 9.09
CA ARG A 236 18.43 4.36 9.22
C ARG A 236 19.32 3.75 10.29
N LYS A 237 18.77 3.44 11.48
CA LYS A 237 19.52 2.74 12.53
C LYS A 237 20.08 1.39 12.09
N ASN A 238 19.37 0.65 11.23
CA ASN A 238 19.88 -0.60 10.68
C ASN A 238 20.98 -0.34 9.65
N GLN A 239 20.85 0.71 8.83
CA GLN A 239 21.89 1.11 7.88
C GLN A 239 23.18 1.57 8.58
N ASP A 240 23.05 2.37 9.65
CA ASP A 240 24.18 2.84 10.45
C ASP A 240 24.99 1.64 11.01
N LYS A 241 24.29 0.65 11.58
CA LYS A 241 24.91 -0.60 12.06
C LYS A 241 25.63 -1.38 10.97
N LEU A 242 25.01 -1.52 9.78
CA LEU A 242 25.64 -2.20 8.65
C LEU A 242 26.91 -1.49 8.19
N GLN A 243 26.96 -0.16 8.31
CA GLN A 243 28.15 0.63 7.99
C GLN A 243 29.23 0.47 9.06
N GLU A 244 28.88 0.48 10.35
CA GLU A 244 29.81 0.21 11.46
C GLU A 244 30.50 -1.15 11.30
N GLU A 245 29.71 -2.21 11.08
CA GLU A 245 30.21 -3.58 10.85
C GLU A 245 31.15 -3.67 9.65
N LYS A 246 30.88 -2.91 8.57
CA LYS A 246 31.75 -2.85 7.39
C LYS A 246 33.07 -2.15 7.66
N SER A 247 33.04 -1.12 8.50
CA SER A 247 34.20 -0.31 8.86
C SER A 247 35.12 -0.99 9.89
N GLY A 248 34.72 -2.14 10.45
CA GLY A 248 35.49 -2.89 11.44
C GLY A 248 35.62 -2.17 12.79
N ILE A 249 34.65 -1.29 13.08
CA ILE A 249 34.46 -0.61 14.38
C ILE A 249 33.46 -1.42 15.18
#